data_AF-A0A5J4VV61-F1
#
_entry.id   AF-A0A5J4VV61-F1
#
_cell.length_a   1.000
_cell.length_b   1.000
_cell.length_c   1.000
_cell.angle_alpha   90.00
_cell.angle_beta   90.00
_cell.angle_gamma   90.00
#
_symmetry.space_group_name_H-M   'P 1'
#
loop_
_entity.id
_entity.type
_entity.pdbx_description
1 polymer ?
#
loop_
_entity_poly.entity_id
_entity_poly.type
_entity_poly.pdbx_seq_one_letter_code
_entity_poly.pdbx_strand_id
1 'polypeptide(L)'
;MIVISKLKNLELLPFPFLTQLKGIIEEDNSIKVEYQGILLSTIEHYIAIKKKSQKLVNEQQILDYAAQGALAIAFLHKCDIVHGKINLKNTFIANDGTFTIGPVNIFLNIYEDKLMKSEKQLGEKTIDEEDNEQIKEANSEQKLKENIIVDEKDQLKQQDLYDFGIVLYSLSELQAIPEDLDQICTLQQSSSQSHTHKHFSRLHDGFAKQLILSLLNNDPSQRPSAEELLAKPEIQDRINSWIQQPSQLPPSSKKMTQIYFSIAATLKYQYYKNLRRFLDLILHQKK
;
A
#
# COMPACT_ATOMS: atom_id res chain seq x y z
N MET A 1 -14.55 6.56 18.00
CA MET A 1 -14.73 7.68 17.04
C MET A 1 -13.48 8.09 16.24
N ILE A 2 -12.23 7.82 16.64
CA ILE A 2 -11.03 8.27 15.86
C ILE A 2 -10.87 7.54 14.52
N VAL A 3 -11.03 6.22 14.44
CA VAL A 3 -10.98 5.50 13.14
C VAL A 3 -12.08 5.95 12.19
N ILE A 4 -13.31 6.12 12.67
CA ILE A 4 -14.39 6.66 11.84
C ILE A 4 -14.01 8.06 11.35
N SER A 5 -13.31 8.89 12.15
CA SER A 5 -12.78 10.17 11.65
C SER A 5 -11.62 10.00 10.64
N LYS A 6 -10.69 9.06 10.84
CA LYS A 6 -9.60 8.74 9.89
C LYS A 6 -10.14 8.17 8.58
N LEU A 7 -11.20 7.38 8.63
CA LEU A 7 -11.89 6.81 7.47
C LEU A 7 -12.82 7.82 6.80
N LYS A 8 -13.49 8.70 7.56
CA LYS A 8 -14.14 9.90 7.01
C LYS A 8 -13.11 10.82 6.34
N ASN A 9 -11.88 10.87 6.83
CA ASN A 9 -10.80 11.55 6.09
C ASN A 9 -10.48 10.84 4.77
N LEU A 10 -10.65 9.51 4.64
CA LEU A 10 -10.57 8.83 3.33
C LEU A 10 -11.74 9.17 2.40
N GLU A 11 -12.94 9.45 2.96
CA GLU A 11 -14.07 10.01 2.21
C GLU A 11 -13.73 11.43 1.68
N LEU A 12 -13.00 12.22 2.47
CA LEU A 12 -12.58 13.59 2.15
C LEU A 12 -11.28 13.68 1.33
N LEU A 13 -10.50 12.60 1.23
CA LEU A 13 -9.22 12.54 0.52
C LEU A 13 -9.36 11.60 -0.69
N PRO A 14 -9.99 12.05 -1.79
CA PRO A 14 -10.04 11.26 -3.01
C PRO A 14 -8.62 11.06 -3.54
N PHE A 15 -8.07 9.86 -3.38
CA PHE A 15 -6.77 9.49 -3.90
C PHE A 15 -6.94 8.71 -5.22
N PRO A 16 -6.27 9.10 -6.32
CA PRO A 16 -6.59 8.62 -7.67
C PRO A 16 -6.38 7.11 -7.88
N PHE A 17 -5.60 6.46 -7.01
CA PHE A 17 -5.28 5.04 -7.11
C PHE A 17 -5.90 4.19 -5.98
N LEU A 18 -6.86 4.77 -5.24
CA LEU A 18 -7.67 4.06 -4.26
C LEU A 18 -9.14 4.04 -4.68
N THR A 19 -9.86 2.95 -4.36
CA THR A 19 -11.32 2.96 -4.52
C THR A 19 -11.92 3.99 -3.58
N GLN A 20 -12.65 4.94 -4.15
CA GLN A 20 -13.21 6.04 -3.40
C GLN A 20 -14.34 5.57 -2.47
N LEU A 21 -14.18 5.85 -1.18
CA LEU A 21 -15.22 5.68 -0.19
C LEU A 21 -16.27 6.76 -0.42
N LYS A 22 -17.53 6.35 -0.61
CA LYS A 22 -18.67 7.26 -0.78
C LYS A 22 -19.32 7.62 0.55
N GLY A 23 -19.29 6.70 1.52
CA GLY A 23 -19.82 6.96 2.85
C GLY A 23 -19.82 5.74 3.75
N ILE A 24 -19.95 5.99 5.05
CA ILE A 24 -20.14 4.97 6.08
C ILE A 24 -21.48 5.26 6.77
N ILE A 25 -22.37 4.28 6.76
CA ILE A 25 -23.70 4.35 7.38
C ILE A 25 -23.69 3.41 8.59
N GLU A 26 -24.02 3.95 9.76
CA GLU A 26 -24.13 3.20 11.01
C GLU A 26 -25.62 3.02 11.33
N GLU A 27 -26.09 1.77 11.39
CA GLU A 27 -27.48 1.41 11.67
C GLU A 27 -27.54 0.38 12.81
N ASP A 28 -28.02 0.78 13.99
CA ASP A 28 -28.48 0.04 15.20
C ASP A 28 -27.70 -1.20 15.71
N ASN A 29 -26.69 -1.67 14.99
CA ASN A 29 -25.67 -2.70 15.30
C ASN A 29 -24.83 -3.12 14.06
N SER A 30 -24.95 -2.43 12.93
CA SER A 30 -24.24 -2.73 11.69
C SER A 30 -23.59 -1.49 11.10
N ILE A 31 -22.43 -1.68 10.47
CA ILE A 31 -21.74 -0.66 9.69
C ILE A 31 -21.84 -1.06 8.22
N LYS A 32 -22.55 -0.25 7.43
CA LYS A 32 -22.58 -0.36 5.98
C LYS A 32 -21.56 0.62 5.39
N VAL A 33 -20.81 0.15 4.41
CA VAL A 33 -19.79 0.96 3.73
C VAL A 33 -20.12 1.03 2.26
N GLU A 34 -20.31 2.23 1.74
CA GLU A 34 -20.58 2.48 0.33
C GLU A 34 -19.31 2.96 -0.38
N TYR A 35 -19.01 2.35 -1.53
CA TYR A 35 -17.93 2.79 -2.40
C TYR A 35 -18.50 3.41 -3.67
N GLN A 36 -17.77 4.34 -4.26
CA GLN A 36 -18.18 4.94 -5.52
C GLN A 36 -18.20 3.88 -6.63
N GLY A 37 -19.32 3.79 -7.32
CA GLY A 37 -19.49 2.88 -8.46
C GLY A 37 -18.63 3.32 -9.64
N ILE A 38 -17.47 2.72 -9.79
CA ILE A 38 -16.63 2.82 -10.99
C ILE A 38 -16.68 1.46 -11.69
N LEU A 39 -16.82 1.48 -13.03
CA LEU A 39 -16.65 0.28 -13.86
C LEU A 39 -15.19 -0.17 -13.79
N LEU A 40 -14.90 -1.01 -12.80
CA LEU A 40 -13.59 -1.55 -12.50
C LEU A 40 -13.58 -3.04 -12.83
N SER A 41 -12.61 -3.48 -13.62
CA SER A 41 -12.32 -4.90 -13.75
C SER A 41 -11.39 -5.30 -12.61
N THR A 42 -11.73 -6.35 -11.86
CA THR A 42 -10.75 -6.96 -10.94
C THR A 42 -9.51 -7.40 -11.71
N ILE A 43 -8.36 -7.50 -11.05
CA ILE A 43 -7.14 -8.03 -11.67
C ILE A 43 -7.36 -9.47 -12.13
N GLU A 44 -8.10 -10.28 -11.36
CA GLU A 44 -8.50 -11.64 -11.75
C GLU A 44 -9.23 -11.65 -13.11
N HIS A 45 -10.23 -10.77 -13.28
CA HIS A 45 -10.98 -10.66 -14.53
C HIS A 45 -10.12 -10.07 -15.67
N TYR A 46 -9.28 -9.08 -15.37
CA TYR A 46 -8.38 -8.44 -16.33
C TYR A 46 -7.38 -9.44 -16.91
N ILE A 47 -6.77 -10.28 -16.06
CA ILE A 47 -5.88 -11.36 -16.48
C ILE A 47 -6.61 -12.33 -17.41
N ALA A 48 -7.84 -12.74 -17.08
CA ALA A 48 -8.62 -13.64 -17.91
C ALA A 48 -8.90 -13.06 -19.30
N ILE A 49 -9.24 -11.76 -19.40
CA ILE A 49 -9.40 -11.06 -20.69
C ILE A 49 -8.08 -11.03 -21.46
N LYS A 50 -6.97 -10.69 -20.81
CA LYS A 50 -5.66 -10.60 -21.47
C LYS A 50 -5.18 -11.95 -22.00
N LYS A 51 -5.38 -13.04 -21.25
CA LYS A 51 -5.14 -14.41 -21.74
C LYS A 51 -5.91 -14.71 -23.02
N LYS A 52 -7.22 -14.44 -23.04
CA LYS A 52 -8.09 -14.71 -24.20
C LYS A 52 -7.71 -13.88 -25.42
N SER A 53 -7.34 -12.62 -25.20
CA SER A 53 -6.96 -11.70 -26.28
C SER A 53 -5.52 -11.84 -26.78
N GLN A 54 -4.69 -12.66 -26.10
CA GLN A 54 -3.25 -12.78 -26.30
C GLN A 54 -2.47 -11.44 -26.26
N LYS A 55 -3.09 -10.36 -25.75
CA LYS A 55 -2.40 -9.07 -25.57
C LYS A 55 -1.54 -9.12 -24.32
N LEU A 56 -0.25 -8.92 -24.49
CA LEU A 56 0.72 -8.92 -23.41
C LEU A 56 0.61 -7.63 -22.58
N VAL A 57 0.90 -7.74 -21.29
CA VAL A 57 1.27 -6.61 -20.43
C VAL A 57 2.79 -6.50 -20.51
N ASN A 58 3.30 -5.38 -21.01
CA ASN A 58 4.75 -5.17 -21.13
C ASN A 58 5.35 -4.65 -19.83
N GLU A 59 6.69 -4.66 -19.74
CA GLU A 59 7.40 -4.20 -18.55
C GLU A 59 7.04 -2.76 -18.17
N GLN A 60 6.91 -1.87 -19.15
CA GLN A 60 6.59 -0.48 -18.90
C GLN A 60 5.24 -0.31 -18.19
N GLN A 61 4.24 -1.09 -18.61
CA GLN A 61 2.91 -1.09 -18.01
C GLN A 61 2.92 -1.72 -16.61
N ILE A 62 3.77 -2.73 -16.36
CA ILE A 62 3.98 -3.25 -14.99
C ILE A 62 4.59 -2.18 -14.09
N LEU A 63 5.56 -1.40 -14.57
CA LEU A 63 6.13 -0.29 -13.82
C LEU A 63 5.12 0.84 -13.58
N ASP A 64 4.21 1.09 -14.52
CA ASP A 64 3.10 2.03 -14.31
C ASP A 64 2.18 1.57 -13.17
N TYR A 65 1.81 0.30 -13.16
CA TYR A 65 1.01 -0.29 -12.08
C TYR A 65 1.76 -0.30 -10.75
N ALA A 66 3.06 -0.61 -10.78
CA ALA A 66 3.92 -0.56 -9.60
C ALA A 66 3.96 0.84 -9.00
N ALA A 67 4.11 1.88 -9.82
CA ALA A 67 4.13 3.27 -9.37
C ALA A 67 2.77 3.74 -8.82
N GLN A 68 1.66 3.39 -9.48
CA GLN A 68 0.31 3.73 -9.01
C GLN A 68 -0.02 3.05 -7.67
N GLY A 69 0.30 1.76 -7.54
CA GLY A 69 0.11 1.02 -6.29
C GLY A 69 1.06 1.48 -5.18
N ALA A 70 2.34 1.77 -5.47
CA ALA A 70 3.28 2.31 -4.50
C ALA A 70 2.79 3.65 -3.93
N LEU A 71 2.28 4.54 -4.78
CA LEU A 71 1.68 5.81 -4.36
C LEU A 71 0.47 5.60 -3.44
N ALA A 72 -0.40 4.64 -3.76
CA ALA A 72 -1.58 4.31 -2.94
C ALA A 72 -1.20 3.74 -1.56
N ILE A 73 -0.28 2.78 -1.54
CA ILE A 73 0.16 2.11 -0.30
C ILE A 73 0.92 3.09 0.59
N ALA A 74 1.84 3.87 0.03
CA ALA A 74 2.59 4.89 0.78
C ALA A 74 1.65 5.94 1.39
N PHE A 75 0.63 6.37 0.65
CA PHE A 75 -0.39 7.28 1.18
C PHE A 75 -1.11 6.67 2.40
N LEU A 76 -1.58 5.43 2.30
CA LEU A 76 -2.25 4.73 3.41
C LEU A 76 -1.32 4.56 4.62
N HIS A 77 -0.12 4.03 4.40
CA HIS A 77 0.86 3.75 5.46
C HIS A 77 1.29 5.04 6.16
N LYS A 78 1.43 6.16 5.43
CA LYS A 78 1.73 7.47 6.02
C LYS A 78 0.59 8.03 6.87
N CYS A 79 -0.65 7.69 6.51
CA CYS A 79 -1.83 7.96 7.33
C CYS A 79 -2.01 6.96 8.49
N ASP A 80 -1.05 6.04 8.67
CA ASP A 80 -1.07 5.00 9.69
C ASP A 80 -2.28 4.06 9.52
N ILE A 81 -2.62 3.76 8.26
CA ILE A 81 -3.70 2.88 7.82
C ILE A 81 -3.09 1.69 7.10
N VAL A 82 -3.45 0.48 7.54
CA VAL A 82 -3.12 -0.78 6.85
C VAL A 82 -4.22 -1.08 5.84
N HIS A 83 -3.88 -1.46 4.61
CA HIS A 83 -4.91 -1.87 3.65
C HIS A 83 -5.52 -3.21 4.06
N GLY A 84 -4.69 -4.23 4.31
CA GLY A 84 -5.02 -5.51 4.93
C GLY A 84 -5.91 -6.44 4.11
N LYS A 85 -6.01 -6.17 2.80
CA LYS A 85 -6.94 -6.83 1.86
C LYS A 85 -6.47 -6.78 0.40
N ILE A 86 -5.18 -6.50 0.16
CA ILE A 86 -4.63 -6.42 -1.19
C ILE A 86 -4.61 -7.83 -1.77
N ASN A 87 -5.30 -8.05 -2.90
CA ASN A 87 -5.30 -9.33 -3.62
C ASN A 87 -5.95 -9.12 -5.00
N LEU A 88 -5.98 -10.17 -5.83
CA LEU A 88 -6.50 -10.11 -7.21
C LEU A 88 -7.98 -9.74 -7.34
N LYS A 89 -8.78 -9.91 -6.27
CA LYS A 89 -10.22 -9.62 -6.23
C LYS A 89 -10.54 -8.22 -5.72
N ASN A 90 -9.60 -7.64 -4.96
CA ASN A 90 -9.70 -6.32 -4.33
C ASN A 90 -8.75 -5.29 -4.97
N THR A 91 -8.13 -5.63 -6.08
CA THR A 91 -7.36 -4.72 -6.92
C THR A 91 -7.96 -4.70 -8.30
N PHE A 92 -7.83 -3.57 -8.99
CA PHE A 92 -8.62 -3.27 -10.17
C PHE A 92 -7.81 -2.58 -11.26
N ILE A 93 -8.23 -2.81 -12.51
CA ILE A 93 -7.89 -1.99 -13.66
C ILE A 93 -9.16 -1.29 -14.13
N ALA A 94 -9.15 0.03 -14.15
CA ALA A 94 -10.21 0.83 -14.76
C ALA A 94 -10.16 0.74 -16.30
N ASN A 95 -11.27 1.06 -16.97
CA ASN A 95 -11.39 1.00 -18.43
C ASN A 95 -10.34 1.82 -19.19
N ASP A 96 -9.77 2.83 -18.53
CA ASP A 96 -8.77 3.72 -19.08
C ASP A 96 -7.32 3.27 -18.80
N GLY A 97 -7.15 2.10 -18.16
CA GLY A 97 -5.87 1.51 -17.82
C GLY A 97 -5.33 1.87 -16.43
N THR A 98 -6.08 2.59 -15.59
CA THR A 98 -5.63 2.95 -14.23
C THR A 98 -5.64 1.74 -13.31
N PHE A 99 -4.53 1.49 -12.61
CA PHE A 99 -4.46 0.56 -11.50
C PHE A 99 -5.01 1.23 -10.23
N THR A 100 -5.86 0.49 -9.53
CA THR A 100 -6.53 0.98 -8.32
C THR A 100 -6.55 -0.13 -7.28
N ILE A 101 -6.22 0.20 -6.04
CA ILE A 101 -6.33 -0.70 -4.89
C ILE A 101 -7.64 -0.39 -4.17
N GLY A 102 -8.40 -1.42 -3.82
CA GLY A 102 -9.65 -1.20 -3.13
C GLY A 102 -10.07 -2.30 -2.18
N PRO A 103 -11.30 -2.16 -1.71
CA PRO A 103 -11.54 -1.36 -0.52
C PRO A 103 -10.62 -1.74 0.66
N VAL A 104 -10.16 -0.72 1.39
CA VAL A 104 -9.39 -0.89 2.63
C VAL A 104 -10.17 -1.74 3.63
N ASN A 105 -9.49 -2.61 4.37
CA ASN A 105 -10.09 -3.38 5.44
C ASN A 105 -10.43 -2.51 6.66
N ILE A 106 -11.58 -1.85 6.60
CA ILE A 106 -12.05 -0.92 7.64
C ILE A 106 -12.13 -1.59 9.02
N PHE A 107 -12.59 -2.84 9.09
CA PHE A 107 -12.75 -3.56 10.36
C PHE A 107 -11.41 -3.86 11.04
N LEU A 108 -10.37 -4.23 10.27
CA LEU A 108 -9.02 -4.40 10.79
C LEU A 108 -8.53 -3.10 11.43
N ASN A 109 -8.64 -1.99 10.72
CA ASN A 109 -8.21 -0.69 11.23
C ASN A 109 -9.01 -0.22 12.46
N ILE A 110 -10.30 -0.56 12.55
CA ILE A 110 -11.12 -0.28 13.74
C ILE A 110 -10.64 -1.11 14.94
N TYR A 111 -10.31 -2.38 14.72
CA TYR A 111 -9.83 -3.28 15.77
C TYR A 111 -8.47 -2.82 16.33
N GLU A 112 -7.52 -2.50 15.45
CA GLU A 112 -6.19 -1.96 15.80
C GLU A 112 -6.28 -0.70 16.68
N ASP A 113 -7.12 0.27 16.32
CA ASP A 113 -7.29 1.50 17.10
C ASP A 113 -7.98 1.27 18.45
N LYS A 114 -8.82 0.22 18.55
CA LYS A 114 -9.44 -0.16 19.83
C LYS A 114 -8.40 -0.75 20.77
N LEU A 115 -7.55 -1.67 20.29
CA LEU A 115 -6.45 -2.24 21.07
C LEU A 115 -5.51 -1.14 21.60
N MET A 116 -5.10 -0.23 20.71
CA MET A 116 -4.24 0.92 21.04
C MET A 116 -4.83 1.85 22.11
N LYS A 117 -6.17 1.92 22.25
CA LYS A 117 -6.85 2.82 23.19
C LYS A 117 -7.15 2.20 24.53
N SER A 118 -7.54 0.93 24.56
CA SER A 118 -7.77 0.22 25.82
C SER A 118 -6.53 0.23 26.69
N GLU A 119 -5.35 0.27 26.07
CA GLU A 119 -4.07 0.27 26.79
C GLU A 119 -3.65 1.68 27.25
N LYS A 120 -3.82 2.71 26.41
CA LYS A 120 -3.56 4.10 26.81
C LYS A 120 -4.42 4.58 27.99
N GLN A 121 -5.68 4.14 28.06
CA GLN A 121 -6.59 4.53 29.14
C GLN A 121 -6.30 3.85 30.49
N LEU A 122 -5.53 2.75 30.49
CA LEU A 122 -5.13 2.08 31.73
C LEU A 122 -3.98 2.82 32.44
N GLY A 123 -3.17 3.59 31.70
CA GLY A 123 -2.04 4.35 32.24
C GLY A 123 -2.36 5.76 32.75
N GLU A 124 -3.55 6.31 32.48
CA GLU A 124 -3.93 7.68 32.89
C GLU A 124 -4.67 7.76 34.24
N LYS A 125 -4.90 6.63 34.94
CA LYS A 125 -5.50 6.67 36.28
C LYS A 125 -4.45 7.00 37.35
N THR A 126 -4.48 8.29 37.73
CA THR A 126 -3.95 8.92 38.97
C THR A 126 -2.45 8.86 39.20
N ILE A 127 -1.81 9.93 38.73
CA ILE A 127 -0.55 10.47 39.23
C ILE A 127 -0.83 11.04 40.63
N ASP A 128 -0.37 10.35 41.66
CA ASP A 128 0.19 10.99 42.86
C ASP A 128 1.58 10.35 43.03
N GLU A 129 2.60 11.20 43.00
CA GLU A 129 4.02 10.82 42.92
C GLU A 129 4.51 10.20 44.24
N GLU A 130 4.59 8.86 44.31
CA GLU A 130 5.49 8.20 45.27
C GLU A 130 6.23 7.04 44.59
N ASP A 131 7.56 7.02 44.81
CA ASP A 131 8.58 6.11 44.28
C ASP A 131 8.31 4.63 44.58
N ASN A 132 7.38 4.01 43.87
CA ASN A 132 7.07 2.60 44.04
C ASN A 132 7.70 1.76 42.92
N GLU A 133 8.56 0.81 43.29
CA GLU A 133 9.28 -0.09 42.36
C GLU A 133 8.33 -0.86 41.44
N GLN A 134 7.11 -1.13 41.93
CA GLN A 134 6.00 -1.73 41.16
C GLN A 134 5.51 -0.85 39.99
N ILE A 135 5.63 0.48 40.09
CA ILE A 135 5.26 1.41 39.00
C ILE A 135 6.31 1.38 37.89
N LYS A 136 7.59 1.21 38.23
CA LYS A 136 8.66 1.05 37.23
C LYS A 136 8.48 -0.25 36.43
N GLU A 137 8.10 -1.32 37.11
CA GLU A 137 7.82 -2.61 36.47
C GLU A 137 6.58 -2.52 35.56
N ALA A 138 5.47 -1.94 36.03
CA ALA A 138 4.26 -1.71 35.23
C ALA A 138 4.51 -0.83 33.98
N ASN A 139 5.29 0.25 34.13
CA ASN A 139 5.69 1.11 33.00
C ASN A 139 6.59 0.37 31.99
N SER A 140 7.47 -0.53 32.47
CA SER A 140 8.34 -1.33 31.60
C SER A 140 7.55 -2.37 30.80
N GLU A 141 6.57 -3.03 31.42
CA GLU A 141 5.66 -3.96 30.76
C GLU A 141 4.75 -3.24 29.73
N GLN A 142 4.28 -2.04 30.05
CA GLN A 142 3.46 -1.25 29.13
C GLN A 142 4.27 -0.83 27.91
N LYS A 143 5.50 -0.33 28.10
CA LYS A 143 6.40 0.01 26.98
C LYS A 143 6.71 -1.20 26.11
N LEU A 144 6.85 -2.39 26.72
CA LEU A 144 7.04 -3.64 25.98
C LEU A 144 5.79 -3.99 25.14
N LYS A 145 4.58 -3.85 25.69
CA LYS A 145 3.31 -4.08 24.96
C LYS A 145 3.09 -3.08 23.83
N GLU A 146 3.37 -1.80 24.07
CA GLU A 146 3.33 -0.76 23.03
C GLU A 146 4.29 -1.08 21.88
N ASN A 147 5.50 -1.56 22.18
CA ASN A 147 6.45 -2.00 21.15
C ASN A 147 5.93 -3.22 20.38
N ILE A 148 5.33 -4.22 21.05
CA ILE A 148 4.74 -5.39 20.40
C ILE A 148 3.66 -4.99 19.39
N ILE A 149 2.76 -4.06 19.76
CA ILE A 149 1.69 -3.62 18.86
C ILE A 149 2.23 -2.82 17.68
N VAL A 150 3.24 -1.97 17.91
CA VAL A 150 3.93 -1.26 16.81
C VAL A 150 4.56 -2.26 15.84
N ASP A 151 5.22 -3.29 16.36
CA ASP A 151 5.82 -4.36 15.55
C ASP A 151 4.75 -5.15 14.77
N GLU A 152 3.60 -5.47 15.38
CA GLU A 152 2.48 -6.14 14.70
C GLU A 152 1.93 -5.28 13.55
N LYS A 153 1.76 -3.97 13.77
CA LYS A 153 1.27 -3.07 12.73
C LYS A 153 2.26 -2.92 11.58
N ASP A 154 3.54 -2.84 11.87
CA ASP A 154 4.56 -2.76 10.82
C ASP A 154 4.67 -4.09 10.06
N GLN A 155 4.47 -5.25 10.71
CA GLN A 155 4.30 -6.53 10.02
C GLN A 155 3.10 -6.53 9.06
N LEU A 156 1.97 -5.95 9.47
CA LEU A 156 0.79 -5.81 8.60
C LEU A 156 1.04 -4.88 7.41
N LYS A 157 1.77 -3.78 7.60
CA LYS A 157 2.21 -2.92 6.48
C LYS A 157 3.15 -3.66 5.53
N GLN A 158 4.06 -4.46 6.07
CA GLN A 158 4.90 -5.31 5.23
C GLN A 158 4.06 -6.32 4.46
N GLN A 159 3.03 -6.92 5.09
CA GLN A 159 2.12 -7.84 4.42
C GLN A 159 1.41 -7.18 3.22
N ASP A 160 0.96 -5.93 3.35
CA ASP A 160 0.41 -5.16 2.22
C ASP A 160 1.40 -5.11 1.03
N LEU A 161 2.68 -4.91 1.29
CA LEU A 161 3.72 -4.81 0.26
C LEU A 161 4.01 -6.17 -0.40
N TYR A 162 3.98 -7.26 0.38
CA TYR A 162 4.09 -8.61 -0.16
C TYR A 162 2.89 -8.95 -1.04
N ASP A 163 1.67 -8.73 -0.55
CA ASP A 163 0.43 -8.95 -1.28
C ASP A 163 0.38 -8.12 -2.58
N PHE A 164 0.92 -6.90 -2.55
CA PHE A 164 1.08 -6.09 -3.75
C PHE A 164 2.08 -6.72 -4.75
N GLY A 165 3.18 -7.29 -4.26
CA GLY A 165 4.09 -8.10 -5.07
C GLY A 165 3.38 -9.27 -5.75
N ILE A 166 2.45 -9.95 -5.07
CA ILE A 166 1.65 -11.06 -5.63
C ILE A 166 0.80 -10.55 -6.81
N VAL A 167 0.18 -9.39 -6.65
CA VAL A 167 -0.64 -8.76 -7.70
C VAL A 167 0.22 -8.40 -8.92
N LEU A 168 1.38 -7.77 -8.71
CA LEU A 168 2.29 -7.39 -9.79
C LEU A 168 2.86 -8.61 -10.54
N TYR A 169 3.26 -9.66 -9.82
CA TYR A 169 3.63 -10.93 -10.43
C TYR A 169 2.48 -11.49 -11.28
N SER A 170 1.27 -11.48 -10.73
CA SER A 170 0.13 -12.08 -11.41
C SER A 170 -0.23 -11.33 -12.69
N LEU A 171 -0.04 -10.01 -12.70
CA LEU A 171 -0.16 -9.18 -13.91
C LEU A 171 0.95 -9.46 -14.91
N SER A 172 2.21 -9.60 -14.46
CA SER A 172 3.35 -9.80 -15.34
C SER A 172 3.33 -11.16 -16.01
N GLU A 173 2.95 -12.21 -15.28
CA GLU A 173 2.86 -13.57 -15.77
C GLU A 173 1.46 -13.91 -16.32
N LEU A 174 0.49 -13.02 -16.15
CA LEU A 174 -0.92 -13.28 -16.45
C LEU A 174 -1.39 -14.58 -15.78
N GLN A 175 -0.99 -14.88 -14.56
CA GLN A 175 -1.43 -16.07 -13.83
C GLN A 175 -1.24 -15.86 -12.33
N ALA A 176 -2.08 -16.46 -11.50
CA ALA A 176 -1.82 -16.48 -10.08
C ALA A 176 -0.47 -17.14 -9.78
N ILE A 177 0.15 -16.76 -8.67
CA ILE A 177 1.30 -17.46 -8.11
C ILE A 177 0.87 -18.92 -7.83
N PRO A 178 1.55 -19.93 -8.41
CA PRO A 178 1.32 -21.33 -8.03
C PRO A 178 1.37 -21.54 -6.52
N GLU A 179 0.42 -22.31 -5.97
CA GLU A 179 0.32 -22.60 -4.53
C GLU A 179 1.59 -23.27 -3.96
N ASP A 180 2.36 -23.97 -4.81
CA ASP A 180 3.59 -24.67 -4.42
C ASP A 180 4.82 -23.75 -4.19
N LEU A 181 4.68 -22.43 -4.28
CA LEU A 181 5.81 -21.49 -4.18
C LEU A 181 6.29 -21.17 -2.76
N ASP A 182 5.59 -21.62 -1.72
CA ASP A 182 6.06 -21.53 -0.32
C ASP A 182 7.39 -22.28 -0.10
N GLN A 183 7.72 -23.27 -0.94
CA GLN A 183 8.97 -24.04 -0.85
C GLN A 183 10.17 -23.42 -1.59
N ILE A 184 9.94 -22.45 -2.47
CA ILE A 184 10.99 -21.96 -3.41
C ILE A 184 11.83 -20.81 -2.82
N CYS A 185 11.33 -20.12 -1.80
CA CYS A 185 12.08 -19.03 -1.18
C CYS A 185 13.20 -19.49 -0.22
N THR A 186 13.24 -20.76 0.19
CA THR A 186 14.21 -21.29 1.17
C THR A 186 15.63 -21.47 0.62
N LEU A 187 15.85 -21.28 -0.70
CA LEU A 187 17.10 -21.68 -1.35
C LEU A 187 18.00 -20.53 -1.85
N GLN A 188 17.69 -19.26 -1.54
CA GLN A 188 18.54 -18.14 -1.99
C GLN A 188 19.83 -17.94 -1.17
N GLN A 189 20.12 -18.77 -0.16
CA GLN A 189 21.33 -18.62 0.68
C GLN A 189 22.44 -19.65 0.40
N SER A 190 22.25 -20.56 -0.56
CA SER A 190 23.23 -21.61 -0.85
C SER A 190 23.86 -21.40 -2.22
N SER A 191 25.09 -20.91 -2.22
CA SER A 191 25.99 -20.84 -3.36
C SER A 191 26.13 -22.23 -4.01
N SER A 192 25.43 -22.48 -5.13
CA SER A 192 25.82 -23.36 -6.24
C SER A 192 24.67 -23.50 -7.24
N GLN A 193 25.04 -23.54 -8.52
CA GLN A 193 24.17 -23.63 -9.69
C GLN A 193 23.12 -24.77 -9.60
N SER A 194 21.83 -24.44 -9.50
CA SER A 194 20.71 -25.13 -10.18
C SER A 194 19.37 -24.41 -9.91
N HIS A 195 18.56 -24.25 -10.95
CA HIS A 195 17.40 -23.36 -11.04
C HIS A 195 16.16 -23.88 -10.28
N THR A 196 15.76 -23.20 -9.21
CA THR A 196 14.34 -23.10 -8.80
C THR A 196 14.01 -21.62 -8.61
N HIS A 197 13.87 -20.91 -9.73
CA HIS A 197 13.41 -19.53 -9.73
C HIS A 197 11.89 -19.49 -9.51
N LYS A 198 11.36 -18.45 -8.85
CA LYS A 198 10.02 -17.93 -9.18
C LYS A 198 10.03 -17.73 -10.69
N HIS A 199 9.47 -18.68 -11.45
CA HIS A 199 9.74 -18.77 -12.88
C HIS A 199 8.90 -17.73 -13.61
N PHE A 200 9.50 -16.56 -13.84
CA PHE A 200 8.96 -15.60 -14.79
C PHE A 200 9.18 -16.16 -16.19
N SER A 201 8.11 -16.68 -16.77
CA SER A 201 8.10 -17.17 -18.15
C SER A 201 7.91 -16.03 -19.14
N ARG A 202 7.24 -14.95 -18.70
CA ARG A 202 6.81 -13.85 -19.58
C ARG A 202 7.55 -12.56 -19.31
N LEU A 203 7.85 -12.25 -18.04
CA LEU A 203 8.62 -11.07 -17.69
C LEU A 203 10.12 -11.37 -17.76
N HIS A 204 10.82 -10.70 -18.68
CA HIS A 204 12.27 -10.80 -18.81
C HIS A 204 13.00 -10.20 -17.59
N ASP A 205 14.29 -10.50 -17.48
CA ASP A 205 15.15 -9.84 -16.49
C ASP A 205 15.19 -8.33 -16.77
N GLY A 206 14.84 -7.55 -15.76
CA GLY A 206 14.64 -6.11 -15.86
C GLY A 206 14.22 -5.51 -14.52
N PHE A 207 13.96 -4.21 -14.52
CA PHE A 207 13.63 -3.46 -13.30
C PHE A 207 12.31 -3.94 -12.69
N ALA A 208 11.30 -4.24 -13.51
CA ALA A 208 10.02 -4.71 -13.00
C ALA A 208 10.16 -6.06 -12.27
N LYS A 209 10.96 -6.99 -12.83
CA LYS A 209 11.18 -8.31 -12.22
C LYS A 209 11.91 -8.18 -10.89
N GLN A 210 12.96 -7.36 -10.84
CA GLN A 210 13.72 -7.11 -9.61
C GLN A 210 12.85 -6.45 -8.53
N LEU A 211 12.00 -5.49 -8.91
CA LEU A 211 11.06 -4.85 -8.01
C LEU A 211 10.07 -5.86 -7.43
N ILE A 212 9.44 -6.69 -8.27
CA ILE A 212 8.51 -7.74 -7.83
C ILE A 212 9.21 -8.71 -6.87
N LEU A 213 10.42 -9.15 -7.21
CA LEU A 213 11.21 -10.05 -6.34
C LEU A 213 11.51 -9.42 -4.98
N SER A 214 11.80 -8.11 -4.93
CA SER A 214 12.05 -7.41 -3.65
C SER A 214 10.81 -7.33 -2.75
N LEU A 215 9.61 -7.18 -3.33
CA LEU A 215 8.35 -7.20 -2.60
C LEU A 215 7.99 -8.61 -2.11
N LEU A 216 8.34 -9.63 -2.89
CA LEU A 216 8.06 -11.03 -2.57
C LEU A 216 9.15 -11.69 -1.70
N ASN A 217 9.89 -10.89 -0.91
CA ASN A 217 10.83 -11.43 0.06
C ASN A 217 10.07 -12.02 1.27
N ASN A 218 10.41 -13.25 1.64
CA ASN A 218 9.79 -13.93 2.78
C ASN A 218 10.07 -13.23 4.09
N ASP A 219 11.28 -12.67 4.24
CA ASP A 219 11.64 -11.89 5.42
C ASP A 219 11.02 -10.48 5.30
N PRO A 220 10.05 -10.11 6.18
CA PRO A 220 9.44 -8.78 6.17
C PRO A 220 10.45 -7.65 6.36
N SER A 221 11.55 -7.88 7.07
CA SER A 221 12.58 -6.87 7.31
C SER A 221 13.42 -6.56 6.07
N GLN A 222 13.43 -7.47 5.08
CA GLN A 222 14.17 -7.33 3.83
C GLN A 222 13.29 -6.81 2.68
N ARG A 223 11.98 -6.67 2.91
CA ARG A 223 11.08 -5.99 1.98
C ARG A 223 11.28 -4.48 2.08
N PRO A 224 11.27 -3.75 0.96
CA PRO A 224 11.27 -2.30 1.02
C PRO A 224 9.99 -1.81 1.68
N SER A 225 10.06 -0.76 2.50
CA SER A 225 8.89 0.04 2.88
C SER A 225 8.23 0.69 1.66
N ALA A 226 7.01 1.21 1.82
CA ALA A 226 6.31 1.90 0.74
C ALA A 226 7.07 3.17 0.29
N GLU A 227 7.70 3.87 1.22
CA GLU A 227 8.57 5.02 0.95
C GLU A 227 9.83 4.63 0.18
N GLU A 228 10.50 3.54 0.56
CA GLU A 228 11.67 3.02 -0.16
C GLU A 228 11.30 2.51 -1.54
N LEU A 229 10.13 1.90 -1.69
CA LEU A 229 9.59 1.50 -2.99
C LEU A 229 9.37 2.71 -3.90
N LEU A 230 8.80 3.80 -3.38
CA LEU A 230 8.66 5.05 -4.11
C LEU A 230 10.02 5.66 -4.47
N ALA A 231 11.03 5.54 -3.61
CA ALA A 231 12.35 6.10 -3.85
C ALA A 231 13.15 5.36 -4.95
N LYS A 232 12.66 4.22 -5.45
CA LYS A 232 13.32 3.49 -6.55
C LYS A 232 13.36 4.34 -7.83
N PRO A 233 14.51 4.44 -8.53
CA PRO A 233 14.64 5.27 -9.73
C PRO A 233 13.59 4.97 -10.80
N GLU A 234 13.36 3.68 -11.08
CA GLU A 234 12.41 3.24 -12.09
C GLU A 234 10.96 3.66 -11.77
N ILE A 235 10.60 3.81 -10.49
CA ILE A 235 9.29 4.31 -10.05
C ILE A 235 9.24 5.83 -10.14
N GLN A 236 10.29 6.52 -9.69
CA GLN A 236 10.40 7.97 -9.81
C GLN A 236 10.33 8.44 -11.26
N ASP A 237 10.96 7.72 -12.18
CA ASP A 237 10.93 8.03 -13.61
C ASP A 237 9.50 7.97 -14.18
N ARG A 238 8.68 7.00 -13.74
CA ARG A 238 7.26 6.94 -14.13
C ARG A 238 6.49 8.14 -13.62
N ILE A 239 6.62 8.43 -12.32
CA ILE A 239 5.94 9.56 -11.70
C ILE A 239 6.34 10.89 -12.38
N ASN A 240 7.63 11.08 -12.65
CA ASN A 240 8.15 12.26 -13.31
C ASN A 240 7.64 12.39 -14.76
N SER A 241 7.53 11.29 -15.50
CA SER A 241 6.97 11.31 -16.85
C SER A 241 5.51 11.79 -16.89
N TRP A 242 4.70 11.40 -15.90
CA TRP A 242 3.32 11.87 -15.74
C TRP A 242 3.23 13.35 -15.36
N ILE A 243 4.15 13.83 -14.54
CA ILE A 243 4.24 15.26 -14.16
C ILE A 243 4.58 16.11 -15.38
N GLN A 244 5.56 15.68 -16.19
CA GLN A 244 6.01 16.41 -17.36
C GLN A 244 4.99 16.34 -18.51
N GLN A 245 4.29 15.22 -18.65
CA GLN A 245 3.30 15.01 -19.69
C GLN A 245 1.99 14.48 -19.09
N PRO A 246 1.11 15.35 -18.58
CA PRO A 246 -0.18 14.95 -17.99
C PRO A 246 -1.11 14.21 -18.96
N SER A 247 -0.85 14.28 -20.27
CA SER A 247 -1.55 13.48 -21.27
C SER A 247 -1.31 11.98 -21.11
N GLN A 248 -0.16 11.58 -20.55
CA GLN A 248 0.23 10.19 -20.27
C GLN A 248 -0.44 9.62 -19.02
N LEU A 249 -1.04 10.48 -18.17
CA LEU A 249 -1.90 10.00 -17.08
C LEU A 249 -3.16 9.36 -17.65
N PRO A 250 -3.68 8.30 -17.04
CA PRO A 250 -4.97 7.73 -17.45
C PRO A 250 -6.16 8.73 -17.28
N PRO A 251 -7.12 8.80 -18.21
CA PRO A 251 -8.29 9.69 -18.17
C PRO A 251 -9.12 9.80 -16.86
N SER A 252 -9.29 8.72 -16.11
CA SER A 252 -9.96 8.68 -14.80
C SER A 252 -9.15 9.42 -13.74
N SER A 253 -7.82 9.42 -13.86
CA SER A 253 -6.95 10.32 -13.12
C SER A 253 -6.97 11.75 -13.70
N LYS A 254 -7.35 11.99 -14.97
CA LYS A 254 -7.46 13.34 -15.60
C LYS A 254 -8.58 14.22 -15.01
N LYS A 255 -9.76 13.66 -14.72
CA LYS A 255 -10.88 14.42 -14.10
C LYS A 255 -10.58 14.81 -12.65
N MET A 256 -9.92 13.93 -11.90
CA MET A 256 -9.43 14.27 -10.56
C MET A 256 -8.26 15.25 -10.63
N THR A 257 -7.35 15.11 -11.60
CA THR A 257 -6.19 15.98 -11.73
C THR A 257 -6.47 17.36 -12.31
N GLN A 258 -7.57 17.65 -13.02
CA GLN A 258 -7.90 19.06 -13.32
C GLN A 258 -8.29 19.84 -12.06
N ILE A 259 -9.02 19.23 -11.13
CA ILE A 259 -9.33 19.81 -9.82
C ILE A 259 -8.10 19.75 -8.92
N TYR A 260 -7.36 18.64 -8.87
CA TYR A 260 -6.13 18.53 -8.07
C TYR A 260 -4.92 19.31 -8.62
N PHE A 261 -4.82 19.61 -9.92
CA PHE A 261 -3.77 20.47 -10.49
C PHE A 261 -4.18 21.95 -10.49
N SER A 262 -5.47 22.30 -10.56
CA SER A 262 -5.92 23.69 -10.31
C SER A 262 -5.91 24.02 -8.81
N ILE A 263 -6.27 23.06 -7.96
CA ILE A 263 -6.03 23.10 -6.51
C ILE A 263 -4.54 22.97 -6.22
N ALA A 264 -3.69 22.22 -6.92
CA ALA A 264 -2.22 22.24 -6.72
C ALA A 264 -1.53 23.47 -7.34
N ALA A 265 -2.20 24.19 -8.25
CA ALA A 265 -1.78 25.51 -8.71
C ALA A 265 -2.17 26.61 -7.70
N THR A 266 -3.20 26.39 -6.88
CA THR A 266 -3.61 27.28 -5.77
C THR A 266 -2.94 26.87 -4.43
N LEU A 267 -2.71 25.58 -4.21
CA LEU A 267 -1.89 24.89 -3.20
C LEU A 267 -0.45 24.69 -3.69
N LYS A 268 0.00 25.52 -4.63
CA LYS A 268 1.41 25.61 -5.05
C LYS A 268 2.33 25.98 -3.88
N TYR A 269 1.74 26.43 -2.77
CA TYR A 269 2.43 26.83 -1.55
C TYR A 269 2.40 25.82 -0.39
N GLN A 270 1.46 24.87 -0.35
CA GLN A 270 1.33 23.92 0.79
C GLN A 270 1.54 22.45 0.41
N TYR A 271 1.05 22.00 -0.74
CA TYR A 271 1.24 20.61 -1.18
C TYR A 271 2.66 20.40 -1.71
N TYR A 272 3.25 21.35 -2.44
CA TYR A 272 4.67 21.31 -2.78
C TYR A 272 5.58 21.54 -1.57
N LYS A 273 5.15 22.29 -0.55
CA LYS A 273 5.93 22.42 0.70
C LYS A 273 5.93 21.11 1.49
N ASN A 274 4.85 20.34 1.44
CA ASN A 274 4.76 19.04 2.11
C ASN A 274 5.33 17.89 1.27
N LEU A 275 5.16 17.87 -0.05
CA LEU A 275 5.77 16.87 -0.93
C LEU A 275 7.28 17.12 -1.11
N ARG A 276 7.73 18.38 -1.16
CA ARG A 276 9.16 18.71 -1.14
C ARG A 276 9.77 18.53 0.25
N ARG A 277 9.08 18.87 1.36
CA ARG A 277 9.53 18.44 2.71
C ARG A 277 9.54 16.93 2.88
N PHE A 278 8.58 16.21 2.28
CA PHE A 278 8.48 14.75 2.33
C PHE A 278 9.57 14.09 1.49
N LEU A 279 9.88 14.61 0.31
CA LEU A 279 11.02 14.18 -0.51
C LEU A 279 12.36 14.58 0.12
N ASP A 280 12.48 15.77 0.73
CA ASP A 280 13.68 16.21 1.45
C ASP A 280 13.90 15.39 2.74
N LEU A 281 12.83 15.01 3.47
CA LEU A 281 12.88 14.11 4.64
C LEU A 281 13.26 12.68 4.28
N ILE A 282 12.82 12.18 3.12
CA ILE A 282 13.15 10.82 2.65
C ILE A 282 14.56 10.76 2.05
N LEU A 283 15.02 11.83 1.38
CA LEU A 283 16.33 11.87 0.73
C LEU A 283 17.49 12.27 1.67
N HIS A 284 17.23 12.87 2.85
CA HIS A 284 18.27 13.25 3.83
C HIS A 284 18.43 12.28 5.02
N GLN A 285 17.72 11.15 5.07
CA GLN A 285 17.94 10.11 6.10
C GLN A 285 19.05 9.10 5.75
N LYS A 286 19.83 9.33 4.69
CA LYS A 286 21.10 8.64 4.43
C LYS A 286 22.29 9.60 4.53
N LYS A 287 22.64 10.02 5.75
CA LYS A 287 23.98 10.48 6.13
C LYS A 287 24.24 10.14 7.59
#